data_AF-A0A956WDY9-F1
#
_entry.id   AF-A0A956WDY9-F1
#
_cell.length_a   1.000
_cell.length_b   1.000
_cell.length_c   1.000
_cell.angle_alpha   90.00
_cell.angle_beta   90.00
_cell.angle_gamma   90.00
#
_symmetry.space_group_name_H-M   'P 1'
#
loop_
_entity.id
_entity.type
_entity.pdbx_description
1 polymer ?
#
loop_
_entity_poly.entity_id
_entity_poly.type
_entity_poly.pdbx_seq_one_letter_code
_entity_poly.pdbx_strand_id
1 'polypeptide(L)'
;PPGGFNSGDLDNFEYVNADGSGDPWGERTPIGSHIRRVNPRGQPIKGQSIPGGSNNDHRLIRRALPYGLTYLPDEPPDDIKRGLIGHFINTSIENQFEFVLREWINSSDAVGSVRIDRNAKGPMIGANEPDSSIFEIPQPDGAPTIRVTGFGSFTHTRATAYCFMPSLTALRYIAGLGVESPR
;
A
#
# COMPACT_ATOMS: atom_id res chain seq x y z
N PRO A 1 -6.68 15.28 20.00
CA PRO A 1 -7.41 15.85 21.17
C PRO A 1 -6.39 16.29 22.22
N PRO A 2 -6.75 17.20 23.15
CA PRO A 2 -5.91 17.48 24.31
C PRO A 2 -5.59 16.17 25.03
N GLY A 3 -4.30 15.85 25.20
CA GLY A 3 -3.83 14.57 25.77
C GLY A 3 -3.35 13.51 24.77
N GLY A 4 -3.45 13.77 23.45
CA GLY A 4 -3.07 12.80 22.41
C GLY A 4 -4.08 11.66 22.27
N PHE A 5 -3.85 10.78 21.30
CA PHE A 5 -4.59 9.52 21.19
C PHE A 5 -3.79 8.41 21.88
N ASN A 6 -4.47 7.46 22.51
CA ASN A 6 -3.79 6.23 22.94
C ASN A 6 -3.30 5.50 21.69
N SER A 7 -2.06 4.99 21.71
CA SER A 7 -1.48 4.29 20.55
C SER A 7 -2.32 3.09 20.11
N GLY A 8 -3.01 2.44 21.05
CA GLY A 8 -3.94 1.35 20.74
C GLY A 8 -5.13 1.78 19.88
N ASP A 9 -5.57 3.02 20.01
CA ASP A 9 -6.75 3.54 19.30
C ASP A 9 -6.42 3.98 17.86
N LEU A 10 -5.14 4.21 17.55
CA LEU A 10 -4.71 4.71 16.24
C LEU A 10 -4.90 3.70 15.10
N ASP A 11 -4.89 2.40 15.41
CA ASP A 11 -5.04 1.31 14.43
C ASP A 11 -6.26 0.43 14.70
N ASN A 12 -7.02 0.71 15.76
CA ASN A 12 -8.21 -0.05 16.18
C ASN A 12 -9.45 0.40 15.41
N PHE A 13 -9.46 0.12 14.11
CA PHE A 13 -10.61 0.38 13.26
C PHE A 13 -10.77 -0.70 12.20
N GLU A 14 -12.00 -0.86 11.76
CA GLU A 14 -12.35 -1.57 10.55
C GLU A 14 -12.95 -0.59 9.56
N TYR A 15 -12.78 -0.85 8.27
CA TYR A 15 -13.51 -0.08 7.26
C TYR A 15 -14.93 -0.62 7.12
N VAL A 16 -15.08 -1.93 7.00
CA VAL A 16 -16.38 -2.59 6.81
C VAL A 16 -16.46 -3.76 7.78
N ASN A 17 -17.48 -3.76 8.62
CA ASN A 17 -17.73 -4.82 9.59
C ASN A 17 -18.33 -6.06 8.90
N ALA A 18 -18.37 -7.19 9.61
CA ALA A 18 -18.91 -8.45 9.08
C ALA A 18 -20.41 -8.38 8.71
N ASP A 19 -21.16 -7.48 9.34
CA ASP A 19 -22.57 -7.20 9.00
C ASP A 19 -22.74 -6.21 7.83
N GLY A 20 -21.64 -5.76 7.23
CA GLY A 20 -21.62 -4.77 6.15
C GLY A 20 -21.72 -3.31 6.61
N SER A 21 -21.83 -3.05 7.91
CA SER A 21 -21.83 -1.69 8.48
C SER A 21 -20.42 -1.08 8.49
N GLY A 22 -20.31 0.20 8.89
CA GLY A 22 -19.05 0.93 8.97
C GLY A 22 -18.95 2.01 7.91
N ASP A 23 -17.97 1.91 7.03
CA ASP A 23 -17.67 2.84 5.94
C ASP A 23 -17.65 2.14 4.56
N PRO A 24 -18.68 1.36 4.18
CA PRO A 24 -18.69 0.62 2.92
C PRO A 24 -18.58 1.51 1.69
N TRP A 25 -19.00 2.78 1.78
CA TRP A 25 -18.99 3.74 0.68
C TRP A 25 -17.75 4.63 0.62
N GLY A 26 -16.86 4.56 1.62
CA GLY A 26 -15.63 5.35 1.64
C GLY A 26 -15.81 6.83 1.95
N GLU A 27 -16.88 7.21 2.64
CA GLU A 27 -17.17 8.58 3.06
C GLU A 27 -16.26 9.03 4.20
N ARG A 28 -15.79 8.10 5.05
CA ARG A 28 -14.81 8.40 6.11
C ARG A 28 -13.38 8.29 5.61
N THR A 29 -13.10 7.25 4.84
CA THR A 29 -11.78 7.03 4.24
C THR A 29 -11.98 6.56 2.81
N PRO A 30 -11.62 7.36 1.79
CA PRO A 30 -11.82 6.98 0.40
C PRO A 30 -11.30 5.58 0.11
N ILE A 31 -12.09 4.78 -0.60
CA ILE A 31 -11.72 3.40 -0.98
C ILE A 31 -10.40 3.38 -1.75
N GLY A 32 -10.18 4.39 -2.60
CA GLY A 32 -8.93 4.55 -3.34
C GLY A 32 -7.73 5.00 -2.49
N SER A 33 -7.91 5.33 -1.20
CA SER A 33 -6.82 5.82 -0.36
C SER A 33 -5.71 4.78 -0.19
N HIS A 34 -4.47 5.25 -0.08
CA HIS A 34 -3.30 4.36 -0.08
C HIS A 34 -3.39 3.28 0.99
N ILE A 35 -3.70 3.66 2.24
CA ILE A 35 -3.76 2.72 3.37
C ILE A 35 -4.90 1.70 3.26
N ARG A 36 -6.03 2.08 2.63
CA ARG A 36 -7.18 1.20 2.41
C ARG A 36 -6.94 0.25 1.25
N ARG A 37 -6.19 0.67 0.23
CA ARG A 37 -5.78 -0.24 -0.85
C ARG A 37 -4.72 -1.24 -0.40
N VAL A 38 -3.69 -0.83 0.34
CA VAL A 38 -2.62 -1.77 0.78
C VAL A 38 -3.04 -2.67 1.95
N ASN A 39 -4.09 -2.31 2.68
CA ASN A 39 -4.71 -3.12 3.71
C ASN A 39 -6.21 -2.78 3.73
N PRO A 40 -7.05 -3.52 2.97
CA PRO A 40 -8.50 -3.30 2.92
C PRO A 40 -9.24 -3.61 4.22
N ARG A 41 -8.57 -4.21 5.21
CA ARG A 41 -9.19 -4.74 6.44
C ARG A 41 -10.48 -5.49 6.08
N GLY A 42 -11.63 -5.20 6.68
CA GLY A 42 -12.90 -5.86 6.36
C GLY A 42 -13.59 -5.47 5.04
N GLN A 43 -13.04 -4.57 4.21
CA GLN A 43 -13.61 -4.22 2.90
C GLN A 43 -13.61 -5.44 1.96
N PRO A 44 -14.75 -5.80 1.35
CA PRO A 44 -14.80 -6.81 0.31
C PRO A 44 -14.00 -6.40 -0.93
N ILE A 45 -12.91 -7.12 -1.22
CA ILE A 45 -12.05 -6.91 -2.39
C ILE A 45 -11.57 -8.24 -2.99
N LYS A 46 -10.91 -8.20 -4.15
CA LYS A 46 -10.27 -9.37 -4.75
C LYS A 46 -9.21 -9.96 -3.82
N GLY A 47 -9.32 -11.25 -3.53
CA GLY A 47 -8.56 -11.94 -2.47
C GLY A 47 -9.30 -12.01 -1.12
N GLN A 48 -10.39 -11.25 -0.98
CA GLN A 48 -11.21 -11.17 0.23
C GLN A 48 -12.68 -10.82 -0.11
N SER A 49 -13.43 -11.79 -0.62
CA SER A 49 -14.75 -11.54 -1.22
C SER A 49 -15.92 -11.42 -0.23
N ILE A 50 -15.67 -11.35 1.08
CA ILE A 50 -16.71 -11.33 2.13
C ILE A 50 -16.50 -10.10 3.04
N PRO A 51 -17.57 -9.35 3.39
CA PRO A 51 -17.50 -8.28 4.39
C PRO A 51 -16.92 -8.76 5.72
N GLY A 52 -16.03 -7.97 6.33
CA GLY A 52 -15.31 -8.37 7.54
C GLY A 52 -14.32 -9.52 7.33
N GLY A 53 -14.02 -9.89 6.08
CA GLY A 53 -13.04 -10.93 5.76
C GLY A 53 -11.63 -10.60 6.26
N SER A 54 -10.75 -11.60 6.26
CA SER A 54 -9.35 -11.41 6.60
C SER A 54 -8.49 -11.30 5.35
N ASN A 55 -7.50 -10.43 5.38
CA ASN A 55 -6.47 -10.30 4.36
C ASN A 55 -5.08 -10.76 4.84
N ASN A 56 -5.04 -11.58 5.88
CA ASN A 56 -3.79 -12.01 6.51
C ASN A 56 -2.81 -12.66 5.53
N ASP A 57 -3.30 -13.31 4.47
CA ASP A 57 -2.49 -13.97 3.44
C ASP A 57 -1.69 -12.98 2.56
N HIS A 58 -2.10 -11.71 2.52
CA HIS A 58 -1.47 -10.66 1.72
C HIS A 58 -0.68 -9.66 2.58
N ARG A 59 -0.61 -9.86 3.89
CA ARG A 59 0.13 -8.97 4.80
C ARG A 59 1.63 -9.13 4.63
N LEU A 60 2.36 -8.03 4.73
CA LEU A 60 3.82 -8.01 4.66
C LEU A 60 4.41 -7.04 5.70
N ILE A 61 5.66 -7.26 6.06
CA ILE A 61 6.38 -6.37 6.99
C ILE A 61 7.11 -5.30 6.17
N ARG A 62 6.93 -4.03 6.56
CA ARG A 62 7.61 -2.88 5.94
C ARG A 62 8.73 -2.39 6.85
N ARG A 63 9.95 -2.33 6.33
CA ARG A 63 11.10 -1.67 6.95
C ARG A 63 11.69 -0.71 5.94
N ALA A 64 11.40 0.56 6.08
CA ALA A 64 11.75 1.56 5.09
C ALA A 64 12.41 2.78 5.73
N LEU A 65 13.28 3.43 4.97
CA LEU A 65 14.00 4.62 5.36
C LEU A 65 13.91 5.66 4.24
N PRO A 66 13.67 6.94 4.55
CA PRO A 66 13.77 7.99 3.56
C PRO A 66 15.23 8.15 3.09
N TYR A 67 15.42 8.59 1.86
CA TYR A 67 16.74 9.02 1.34
C TYR A 67 16.64 10.40 0.72
N GLY A 68 17.79 11.08 0.66
CA GLY A 68 17.89 12.47 0.20
C GLY A 68 17.69 13.47 1.35
N LEU A 69 18.01 14.74 1.07
CA LEU A 69 17.85 15.82 2.04
C LEU A 69 16.36 16.10 2.28
N THR A 70 15.99 16.66 3.43
CA THR A 70 14.62 17.13 3.68
C THR A 70 14.24 18.21 2.66
N TYR A 71 12.97 18.23 2.22
CA TYR A 71 12.44 19.32 1.40
C TYR A 71 12.08 20.51 2.31
N LEU A 72 12.52 21.71 1.93
CA LEU A 72 12.24 22.95 2.65
C LEU A 72 11.37 23.85 1.75
N PRO A 73 10.09 24.09 2.10
CA PRO A 73 9.15 24.79 1.23
C PRO A 73 9.48 26.27 1.00
N ASP A 74 10.27 26.87 1.88
CA ASP A 74 10.69 28.27 1.80
C ASP A 74 11.99 28.45 0.99
N GLU A 75 12.62 27.35 0.56
CA GLU A 75 13.82 27.38 -0.27
C GLU A 75 13.48 27.23 -1.77
N PRO A 76 14.31 27.78 -2.68
CA PRO A 76 14.13 27.57 -4.10
C PRO A 76 14.10 26.07 -4.46
N PRO A 77 13.33 25.66 -5.49
CA PRO A 77 13.32 24.28 -5.95
C PRO A 77 14.74 23.80 -6.29
N ASP A 78 15.13 22.67 -5.74
CA ASP A 78 16.40 22.00 -6.03
C ASP A 78 16.19 20.75 -6.88
N ASP A 79 17.29 20.18 -7.40
CA ASP A 79 17.30 18.96 -8.21
C ASP A 79 17.63 17.68 -7.40
N ILE A 80 17.71 17.79 -6.07
CA ILE A 80 18.13 16.73 -5.15
C ILE A 80 17.13 15.58 -5.22
N LYS A 81 17.64 14.38 -5.50
CA LYS A 81 16.83 13.15 -5.53
C LYS A 81 16.45 12.75 -4.11
N ARG A 82 15.15 12.53 -3.92
CA ARG A 82 14.53 12.14 -2.64
C ARG A 82 13.57 10.99 -2.86
N GLY A 83 13.38 10.20 -1.81
CA GLY A 83 12.37 9.14 -1.84
C GLY A 83 12.50 8.18 -0.68
N LEU A 84 12.18 6.92 -0.94
CA LEU A 84 12.13 5.84 0.04
C LEU A 84 12.97 4.66 -0.43
N ILE A 85 13.81 4.12 0.45
CA ILE A 85 14.38 2.78 0.32
C ILE A 85 13.52 1.86 1.18
N GLY A 86 12.76 0.97 0.53
CA GLY A 86 11.82 0.08 1.20
C GLY A 86 12.27 -1.38 1.17
N HIS A 87 12.32 -2.00 2.34
CA HIS A 87 12.34 -3.46 2.47
C HIS A 87 10.93 -3.96 2.79
N PHE A 88 10.45 -4.87 1.95
CA PHE A 88 9.14 -5.50 2.08
C PHE A 88 9.37 -6.99 2.32
N ILE A 89 9.26 -7.41 3.58
CA ILE A 89 9.57 -8.77 4.01
C ILE A 89 8.28 -9.59 3.98
N ASN A 90 8.32 -10.70 3.26
CA ASN A 90 7.18 -11.55 2.98
C ASN A 90 7.64 -13.01 2.85
N THR A 91 6.71 -13.95 2.88
CA THR A 91 6.96 -15.40 2.68
C THR A 91 6.69 -15.83 1.24
N SER A 92 5.86 -15.08 0.51
CA SER A 92 5.58 -15.23 -0.91
C SER A 92 5.54 -13.85 -1.58
N ILE A 93 6.52 -13.57 -2.43
CA ILE A 93 6.62 -12.30 -3.17
C ILE A 93 5.38 -12.11 -4.06
N GLU A 94 4.98 -13.17 -4.75
CA GLU A 94 3.82 -13.18 -5.65
C GLU A 94 2.53 -12.86 -4.88
N ASN A 95 2.27 -13.58 -3.78
CA ASN A 95 1.00 -13.46 -3.06
C ASN A 95 0.91 -12.18 -2.22
N GLN A 96 2.04 -11.58 -1.82
CA GLN A 96 2.03 -10.43 -0.90
C GLN A 96 2.45 -9.16 -1.62
N PHE A 97 3.71 -9.04 -2.04
CA PHE A 97 4.20 -7.79 -2.62
C PHE A 97 3.62 -7.51 -4.01
N GLU A 98 3.68 -8.50 -4.91
CA GLU A 98 3.19 -8.33 -6.28
C GLU A 98 1.67 -8.26 -6.34
N PHE A 99 0.96 -9.11 -5.58
CA PHE A 99 -0.50 -9.08 -5.52
C PHE A 99 -1.02 -7.73 -5.04
N VAL A 100 -0.49 -7.19 -3.94
CA VAL A 100 -0.91 -5.88 -3.40
C VAL A 100 -0.66 -4.78 -4.44
N LEU A 101 0.48 -4.80 -5.13
CA LEU A 101 0.79 -3.80 -6.16
C LEU A 101 -0.09 -3.94 -7.40
N ARG A 102 -0.24 -5.16 -7.93
CA ARG A 102 -0.96 -5.42 -9.18
C ARG A 102 -2.46 -5.30 -8.99
N GLU A 103 -2.99 -6.04 -8.03
CA GLU A 103 -4.43 -6.16 -7.82
C GLU A 103 -4.96 -4.97 -7.04
N TRP A 104 -4.37 -4.64 -5.88
CA TRP A 104 -5.00 -3.66 -5.00
C TRP A 104 -4.65 -2.22 -5.35
N ILE A 105 -3.39 -1.95 -5.73
CA ILE A 105 -2.93 -0.58 -6.01
C ILE A 105 -3.18 -0.17 -7.47
N ASN A 106 -2.86 -1.03 -8.43
CA ASN A 106 -2.89 -0.68 -9.85
C ASN A 106 -4.14 -1.13 -10.61
N SER A 107 -5.08 -1.81 -9.96
CA SER A 107 -6.35 -2.22 -10.55
C SER A 107 -7.56 -1.70 -9.78
N SER A 108 -8.55 -1.22 -10.51
CA SER A 108 -9.89 -0.88 -10.01
C SER A 108 -10.74 -2.12 -9.74
N ASP A 109 -10.45 -3.23 -10.44
CA ASP A 109 -11.22 -4.46 -10.39
C ASP A 109 -11.06 -5.20 -9.05
N ALA A 110 -10.08 -4.79 -8.25
CA ALA A 110 -9.93 -5.32 -6.91
C ALA A 110 -11.08 -4.92 -5.99
N VAL A 111 -11.76 -3.78 -6.18
CA VAL A 111 -12.83 -3.38 -5.26
C VAL A 111 -14.13 -4.07 -5.66
N GLY A 112 -14.54 -5.09 -4.90
CA GLY A 112 -15.61 -6.01 -5.28
C GLY A 112 -16.97 -5.36 -5.55
N SER A 113 -17.81 -5.21 -4.52
CA SER A 113 -19.19 -4.71 -4.65
C SER A 113 -19.29 -3.19 -4.82
N VAL A 114 -18.22 -2.46 -4.51
CA VAL A 114 -18.17 -1.00 -4.63
C VAL A 114 -17.36 -0.63 -5.86
N ARG A 115 -18.07 -0.28 -6.93
CA ARG A 115 -17.44 0.13 -8.18
C ARG A 115 -16.80 1.51 -7.99
N ILE A 116 -15.48 1.54 -7.98
CA ILE A 116 -14.72 2.76 -8.25
C ILE A 116 -14.51 2.91 -9.76
N ASP A 117 -14.13 4.09 -10.22
CA ASP A 117 -13.78 4.31 -11.62
C ASP A 117 -12.74 3.27 -12.11
N ARG A 118 -12.92 2.75 -13.33
CA ARG A 118 -12.05 1.71 -13.91
C ARG A 118 -10.58 2.15 -14.06
N ASN A 119 -10.34 3.46 -14.11
CA ASN A 119 -9.00 4.01 -14.22
C ASN A 119 -8.38 4.31 -12.84
N ALA A 120 -9.12 4.12 -11.75
CA ALA A 120 -8.68 4.50 -10.42
C ALA A 120 -7.55 3.59 -9.92
N LYS A 121 -6.38 4.18 -9.69
CA LYS A 121 -5.20 3.55 -9.08
C LYS A 121 -4.87 4.22 -7.75
N GLY A 122 -3.97 3.62 -6.96
CA GLY A 122 -3.54 4.21 -5.70
C GLY A 122 -2.93 5.59 -5.94
N PRO A 123 -3.34 6.66 -5.24
CA PRO A 123 -2.91 8.02 -5.55
C PRO A 123 -1.43 8.27 -5.23
N MET A 124 -0.84 7.47 -4.33
CA MET A 124 0.55 7.65 -3.88
C MET A 124 1.56 6.88 -4.74
N ILE A 125 1.32 5.57 -4.94
CA ILE A 125 2.28 4.64 -5.55
C ILE A 125 1.70 3.88 -6.75
N GLY A 126 0.47 4.21 -7.17
CA GLY A 126 -0.09 3.67 -8.40
C GLY A 126 0.58 4.29 -9.61
N ALA A 127 0.68 3.50 -10.69
CA ALA A 127 1.18 3.94 -11.98
C ALA A 127 0.13 4.82 -12.68
N ASN A 128 0.00 6.06 -12.20
CA ASN A 128 -0.94 7.05 -12.71
C ASN A 128 -0.35 7.80 -13.89
N GLU A 129 -1.16 7.97 -14.93
CA GLU A 129 -0.88 8.79 -16.10
C GLU A 129 -1.82 10.01 -16.09
N PRO A 130 -1.34 11.23 -16.42
CA PRO A 130 -2.16 12.43 -16.34
C PRO A 130 -3.46 12.37 -17.12
N ASP A 131 -3.47 11.72 -18.29
CA ASP A 131 -4.62 11.62 -19.18
C ASP A 131 -5.74 10.69 -18.68
N SER A 132 -5.41 9.70 -17.83
CA SER A 132 -6.36 8.72 -17.32
C SER A 132 -6.54 8.75 -15.81
N SER A 133 -5.70 9.49 -15.09
CA SER A 133 -5.67 9.49 -13.62
C SER A 133 -6.98 9.95 -13.01
N ILE A 134 -7.41 9.22 -11.99
CA ILE A 134 -8.60 9.57 -11.22
C ILE A 134 -8.48 9.10 -9.77
N PHE A 135 -8.88 9.99 -8.87
CA PHE A 135 -9.08 9.71 -7.46
C PHE A 135 -10.40 10.32 -7.01
N GLU A 136 -11.25 9.49 -6.40
CA GLU A 136 -12.60 9.85 -6.00
C GLU A 136 -12.68 9.95 -4.48
N ILE A 137 -13.21 11.06 -3.98
CA ILE A 137 -13.42 11.34 -2.56
C ILE A 137 -14.93 11.44 -2.34
N PRO A 138 -15.57 10.35 -1.86
CA PRO A 138 -16.97 10.36 -1.50
C PRO A 138 -17.24 11.40 -0.41
N GLN A 139 -18.42 12.02 -0.47
CA GLN A 139 -18.86 13.00 0.52
C GLN A 139 -20.11 12.49 1.25
N PRO A 140 -20.30 12.86 2.54
CA PRO A 140 -21.50 12.49 3.29
C PRO A 140 -22.79 13.02 2.68
N ASP A 141 -23.92 12.46 3.12
CA ASP A 141 -25.27 12.94 2.86
C ASP A 141 -25.65 13.04 1.37
N GLY A 142 -25.00 12.21 0.53
CA GLY A 142 -25.23 12.19 -0.91
C GLY A 142 -24.70 13.42 -1.66
N ALA A 143 -23.82 14.21 -1.01
CA ALA A 143 -23.15 15.31 -1.69
C ALA A 143 -22.30 14.79 -2.87
N PRO A 144 -22.13 15.58 -3.95
CA PRO A 144 -21.41 15.11 -5.13
C PRO A 144 -19.97 14.69 -4.81
N THR A 145 -19.55 13.52 -5.27
CA THR A 145 -18.16 13.05 -5.12
C THR A 145 -17.16 14.06 -5.69
N ILE A 146 -16.12 14.38 -4.92
CA ILE A 146 -15.01 15.19 -5.43
C ILE A 146 -14.12 14.28 -6.29
N ARG A 147 -13.91 14.66 -7.55
CA ARG A 147 -13.06 13.92 -8.49
C ARG A 147 -11.79 14.72 -8.75
N VAL A 148 -10.66 14.12 -8.38
CA VAL A 148 -9.32 14.64 -8.68
C VAL A 148 -8.81 13.89 -9.92
N THR A 149 -8.43 14.63 -10.96
CA THR A 149 -7.96 14.08 -12.25
C THR A 149 -6.75 14.88 -12.74
N GLY A 150 -6.05 14.41 -13.77
CA GLY A 150 -4.96 15.17 -14.38
C GLY A 150 -3.62 15.07 -13.64
N PHE A 151 -3.47 14.13 -12.69
CA PHE A 151 -2.26 13.96 -11.90
C PHE A 151 -1.38 12.81 -12.42
N GLY A 152 -0.07 13.01 -12.39
CA GLY A 152 0.90 11.96 -12.69
C GLY A 152 1.23 11.11 -11.46
N SER A 153 2.14 10.15 -11.66
CA SER A 153 2.75 9.41 -10.55
C SER A 153 3.65 10.32 -9.72
N PHE A 154 3.46 10.36 -8.39
CA PHE A 154 4.32 11.12 -7.48
C PHE A 154 5.58 10.37 -7.05
N THR A 155 5.59 9.04 -7.25
CA THR A 155 6.73 8.17 -6.95
C THR A 155 7.14 7.39 -8.19
N HIS A 156 8.45 7.24 -8.40
CA HIS A 156 9.01 6.44 -9.49
C HIS A 156 9.99 5.41 -8.96
N THR A 157 9.75 4.13 -9.25
CA THR A 157 10.67 3.05 -8.92
C THR A 157 11.96 3.21 -9.72
N ARG A 158 13.09 3.37 -9.02
CA ARG A 158 14.41 3.48 -9.63
C ARG A 158 15.12 2.15 -9.79
N ALA A 159 14.90 1.26 -8.83
CA ALA A 159 15.45 -0.09 -8.82
C ALA A 159 14.58 -0.98 -7.95
N THR A 160 14.65 -2.29 -8.18
CA THR A 160 14.03 -3.32 -7.33
C THR A 160 14.90 -4.56 -7.40
N ALA A 161 15.06 -5.24 -6.26
CA ALA A 161 15.73 -6.53 -6.18
C ALA A 161 14.88 -7.46 -5.31
N TYR A 162 14.71 -8.70 -5.78
CA TYR A 162 14.16 -9.77 -4.97
C TYR A 162 15.30 -10.54 -4.34
N CYS A 163 15.34 -10.49 -3.01
CA CYS A 163 16.41 -11.04 -2.20
C CYS A 163 15.84 -12.09 -1.24
N PHE A 164 16.65 -13.10 -0.94
CA PHE A 164 16.34 -14.07 0.09
C PHE A 164 17.11 -13.73 1.37
N MET A 165 16.41 -13.70 2.51
CA MET A 165 17.02 -13.51 3.83
C MET A 165 17.10 -14.87 4.54
N PRO A 166 18.21 -15.62 4.40
CA PRO A 166 18.38 -16.92 5.05
C PRO A 166 18.39 -16.79 6.57
N SER A 167 18.04 -17.87 7.26
CA SER A 167 18.23 -17.98 8.70
C SER A 167 19.72 -17.99 9.06
N LEU A 168 20.04 -17.67 10.31
CA LEU A 168 21.41 -17.78 10.82
C LEU A 168 21.99 -19.19 10.67
N THR A 169 21.15 -20.23 10.82
CA THR A 169 21.54 -21.63 10.60
C THR A 169 21.94 -21.87 9.15
N ALA A 170 21.15 -21.39 8.19
CA ALA A 170 21.45 -21.53 6.76
C ALA A 170 22.71 -20.73 6.38
N LEU A 171 22.90 -19.53 6.92
CA LEU A 171 24.12 -18.75 6.71
C LEU A 171 25.37 -19.48 7.23
N ARG A 172 25.30 -20.06 8.44
CA ARG A 172 26.41 -20.85 9.02
C ARG A 172 26.72 -22.07 8.17
N TYR A 173 25.69 -22.75 7.66
CA TYR A 173 25.87 -23.87 6.75
C TYR A 173 26.58 -23.45 5.45
N ILE A 174 26.07 -22.39 4.77
CA ILE A 174 26.66 -21.88 3.52
C ILE A 174 28.11 -21.43 3.73
N ALA A 175 28.41 -20.74 4.84
CA ALA A 175 29.76 -20.31 5.16
C ALA A 175 30.73 -21.49 5.40
N GLY A 176 30.23 -22.61 5.95
CA GLY A 176 30.99 -23.84 6.15
C GLY A 176 31.32 -24.60 4.86
N LEU A 177 30.54 -24.41 3.78
CA LEU A 177 30.80 -25.06 2.49
C LEU A 177 32.13 -24.60 1.84
N GLY A 178 32.63 -23.42 2.20
CA GLY A 178 33.93 -22.93 1.73
C GLY A 178 35.14 -23.50 2.48
N VAL A 179 34.93 -24.33 3.51
CA VAL A 179 35.98 -24.86 4.39
C VAL A 179 36.34 -26.33 4.06
N GLU A 180 35.59 -27.02 3.20
CA GLU A 180 35.98 -28.33 2.65
C GLU A 180 36.83 -28.18 1.36
N SER A 181 38.13 -27.99 1.59
CA SER A 181 39.38 -28.28 0.85
C SER A 181 39.46 -28.43 -0.69
N PRO A 182 40.64 -28.12 -1.30
CA PRO A 182 40.98 -28.45 -2.68
C PRO A 182 40.92 -29.97 -2.92
N ARG A 183 40.41 -30.36 -4.09
CA ARG A 183 40.72 -31.68 -4.68
C ARG A 183 42.04 -31.63 -5.42
#